data_AF-A0A3S0U459-F1
#
_entry.id   AF-A0A3S0U459-F1
#
_cell.length_a   1.000
_cell.length_b   1.000
_cell.length_c   1.000
_cell.angle_alpha   90.00
_cell.angle_beta   90.00
_cell.angle_gamma   90.00
#
_symmetry.space_group_name_H-M   'P 1'
#
loop_
_entity.id
_entity.type
_entity.pdbx_description
1 polymer ?
#
loop_
_entity_poly.entity_id
_entity_poly.type
_entity_poly.pdbx_seq_one_letter_code
_entity_poly.pdbx_strand_id
1 'polypeptide(L)'
;MKTIICTGLVAFAATVGMASSSAYARCVLAGGESVMVTEDLAKFMAGQALKHSIENNGWKPHGAVRVQCDTSSIGLPHCMARQKACG
;
A
#
# COMPACT_ATOMS: atom_id res chain seq x y z
N MET A 1 36.40 58.08 -3.07
CA MET A 1 36.25 58.10 -1.60
C MET A 1 34.89 57.49 -1.30
N LYS A 2 34.79 56.16 -1.13
CA LYS A 2 34.93 55.37 0.11
C LYS A 2 33.70 55.47 1.03
N THR A 3 32.81 54.46 0.95
CA THR A 3 31.99 53.84 2.03
C THR A 3 31.25 52.63 1.38
N ILE A 4 31.65 51.38 1.60
CA ILE A 4 31.43 50.48 2.75
C ILE A 4 29.97 50.02 2.91
N ILE A 5 29.72 48.78 2.45
CA ILE A 5 28.99 47.66 3.10
C ILE A 5 27.67 47.98 3.81
N CYS A 6 26.58 47.39 3.31
CA CYS A 6 25.53 46.81 4.14
C CYS A 6 25.01 45.54 3.47
N THR A 7 25.57 44.42 3.91
CA THR A 7 25.08 43.06 3.74
C THR A 7 23.66 42.99 4.29
N GLY A 8 22.66 42.71 3.45
CA GLY A 8 21.30 42.51 3.95
C GLY A 8 20.27 42.28 2.85
N LEU A 9 19.46 41.24 3.08
CA LEU A 9 18.14 40.98 2.48
C LEU A 9 18.10 40.05 1.25
N VAL A 10 18.22 38.75 1.54
CA VAL A 10 17.27 37.69 1.17
C VAL A 10 16.49 37.89 -0.13
N ALA A 11 16.94 37.26 -1.21
CA ALA A 11 16.11 36.92 -2.35
C ALA A 11 16.01 35.39 -2.45
N PHE A 12 14.99 34.85 -1.77
CA PHE A 12 14.50 33.48 -1.95
C PHE A 12 13.92 33.37 -3.36
N ALA A 13 14.75 32.99 -4.32
CA ALA A 13 14.31 32.68 -5.68
C ALA A 13 15.16 31.53 -6.25
N ALA A 14 15.09 30.37 -5.60
CA ALA A 14 15.41 29.10 -6.25
C ALA A 14 14.09 28.37 -6.44
N THR A 15 13.58 28.45 -7.66
CA THR A 15 12.49 27.64 -8.19
C THR A 15 12.74 26.18 -7.85
N VAL A 16 12.14 25.70 -6.75
CA VAL A 16 11.96 24.27 -6.55
C VAL A 16 11.06 23.82 -7.69
N GLY A 17 11.69 23.25 -8.70
CA GLY A 17 10.98 22.49 -9.71
C GLY A 17 10.14 21.48 -8.94
N MET A 18 8.82 21.73 -8.89
CA MET A 18 7.86 20.67 -8.70
C MET A 18 8.07 19.72 -9.88
N ALA A 19 9.02 18.80 -9.73
CA ALA A 19 8.99 17.54 -10.42
C ALA A 19 7.72 16.86 -9.90
N SER A 20 6.60 17.22 -10.53
CA SER A 20 5.39 16.43 -10.56
C SER A 20 5.77 15.10 -11.22
N SER A 21 6.46 14.23 -10.48
CA SER A 21 6.50 12.81 -10.79
C SER A 21 5.06 12.34 -10.64
N SER A 22 4.36 12.40 -11.77
CA SER A 22 3.10 11.72 -12.03
C SER A 22 3.09 10.38 -11.32
N ALA A 23 2.12 10.22 -10.41
CA ALA A 23 1.45 8.96 -10.09
C ALA A 23 2.21 7.70 -10.54
N TYR A 24 3.26 7.33 -9.81
CA TYR A 24 3.61 5.91 -9.76
C TYR A 24 2.56 5.31 -8.83
N ALA A 25 1.37 5.02 -9.37
CA ALA A 25 0.38 4.20 -8.70
C ALA A 25 1.06 2.87 -8.43
N ARG A 26 1.68 2.73 -7.24
CA ARG A 26 2.41 1.52 -6.87
C ARG A 26 1.36 0.46 -6.63
N CYS A 27 1.02 -0.23 -7.71
CA CYS A 27 0.18 -1.40 -7.67
C CYS A 27 0.91 -2.48 -6.88
N VAL A 28 0.46 -2.71 -5.66
CA VAL A 28 0.97 -3.76 -4.78
C VAL A 28 0.05 -4.96 -4.84
N LEU A 29 0.58 -6.11 -4.46
CA LEU A 29 -0.19 -7.33 -4.36
C LEU A 29 -0.70 -7.43 -2.92
N ALA A 30 -1.85 -6.83 -2.64
CA ALA A 30 -2.48 -6.86 -1.34
C ALA A 30 -2.87 -8.30 -0.99
N GLY A 31 -2.67 -8.66 0.28
CA GLY A 31 -2.95 -9.99 0.82
C GLY A 31 -3.74 -9.90 2.11
N GLY A 32 -4.62 -10.85 2.31
CA GLY A 32 -5.26 -11.16 3.58
C GLY A 32 -5.13 -12.65 3.85
N GLU A 33 -4.76 -13.00 5.07
CA GLU A 33 -4.56 -14.39 5.47
C GLU A 33 -5.43 -14.73 6.69
N SER A 34 -5.83 -15.98 6.80
CA SER A 34 -6.44 -16.48 8.03
C SER A 34 -6.18 -17.98 8.22
N VAL A 35 -6.18 -18.41 9.48
CA VAL A 35 -6.11 -19.82 9.88
C VAL A 35 -7.35 -20.09 10.72
N MET A 36 -8.19 -21.02 10.29
CA MET A 36 -9.46 -21.33 10.95
C MET A 36 -9.66 -22.83 11.13
N VAL A 37 -10.72 -23.23 11.83
CA VAL A 37 -11.06 -24.64 12.05
C VAL A 37 -11.58 -25.30 10.77
N THR A 38 -12.22 -24.52 9.90
CA THR A 38 -12.75 -24.99 8.61
C THR A 38 -12.22 -24.17 7.45
N GLU A 39 -12.06 -24.80 6.29
CA GLU A 39 -11.50 -24.17 5.09
C GLU A 39 -12.41 -23.05 4.57
N ASP A 40 -13.73 -23.24 4.58
CA ASP A 40 -14.68 -22.24 4.09
C ASP A 40 -14.65 -20.95 4.93
N LEU A 41 -14.57 -21.10 6.26
CA LEU A 41 -14.41 -19.98 7.17
C LEU A 41 -13.05 -19.28 6.96
N ALA A 42 -11.98 -20.06 6.75
CA ALA A 42 -10.66 -19.50 6.44
C ALA A 42 -10.67 -18.70 5.12
N LYS A 43 -11.36 -19.17 4.09
CA LYS A 43 -11.52 -18.43 2.82
C LYS A 43 -12.27 -17.12 3.03
N PHE A 44 -13.40 -17.17 3.74
CA PHE A 44 -14.21 -16.00 4.00
C PHE A 44 -13.42 -14.93 4.78
N MET A 45 -12.75 -15.34 5.86
CA MET A 45 -11.97 -14.42 6.69
C MET A 45 -10.74 -13.87 5.96
N ALA A 46 -10.04 -14.70 5.16
CA ALA A 46 -8.94 -14.23 4.33
C ALA A 46 -9.39 -13.17 3.31
N GLY A 47 -10.57 -13.34 2.70
CA GLY A 47 -11.17 -12.35 1.80
C GLY A 47 -11.53 -11.03 2.51
N GLN A 48 -12.07 -11.11 3.72
CA GLN A 48 -12.37 -9.92 4.52
C GLN A 48 -11.09 -9.19 4.97
N ALA A 49 -10.06 -9.94 5.37
CA ALA A 49 -8.75 -9.38 5.71
C ALA A 49 -8.11 -8.66 4.50
N LEU A 50 -8.26 -9.23 3.30
CA LEU A 50 -7.80 -8.61 2.06
C LEU A 50 -8.54 -7.29 1.80
N LYS A 51 -9.87 -7.27 1.92
CA LYS A 51 -10.69 -6.06 1.73
C LYS A 51 -10.29 -4.97 2.73
N HIS A 52 -10.15 -5.32 4.00
CA HIS A 52 -9.72 -4.39 5.05
C HIS A 52 -8.31 -3.86 4.77
N SER A 53 -7.38 -4.71 4.32
CA SER A 53 -6.02 -4.31 3.96
C SER A 53 -6.02 -3.29 2.81
N ILE A 54 -6.84 -3.49 1.79
CA ILE A 54 -6.98 -2.58 0.65
C ILE A 54 -7.57 -1.23 1.11
N GLU A 55 -8.68 -1.25 1.85
CA GLU A 55 -9.37 -0.04 2.35
C GLU A 55 -8.48 0.78 3.29
N ASN A 56 -7.78 0.12 4.22
CA ASN A 56 -6.93 0.79 5.21
C ASN A 56 -5.70 1.47 4.57
N ASN A 57 -5.19 0.91 3.47
CA ASN A 57 -4.09 1.52 2.72
C ASN A 57 -4.58 2.53 1.66
N GLY A 58 -5.89 2.77 1.55
CA GLY A 58 -6.48 3.65 0.53
C GLY A 58 -6.27 3.16 -0.90
N TRP A 59 -5.98 1.87 -1.09
CA TRP A 59 -5.77 1.30 -2.41
C TRP A 59 -7.09 0.96 -3.08
N LYS A 60 -7.10 0.94 -4.41
CA LYS A 60 -8.22 0.48 -5.22
C LYS A 60 -7.97 -0.96 -5.66
N PRO A 61 -8.93 -1.88 -5.49
CA PRO A 61 -8.80 -3.25 -5.95
C PRO A 61 -8.75 -3.30 -7.49
N HIS A 62 -7.82 -4.10 -8.03
CA HIS A 62 -7.65 -4.33 -9.47
C HIS A 62 -7.54 -5.82 -9.78
N GLY A 63 -8.39 -6.30 -10.70
CA GLY A 63 -8.41 -7.69 -11.15
C GLY A 63 -9.07 -8.66 -10.18
N ALA A 64 -8.93 -9.96 -10.47
CA ALA A 64 -9.56 -11.03 -9.70
C ALA A 64 -8.81 -11.33 -8.39
N VAL A 65 -9.58 -11.71 -7.35
CA VAL A 65 -9.05 -12.24 -6.09
C VAL A 65 -8.59 -13.67 -6.33
N ARG A 66 -7.34 -13.98 -5.98
CA ARG A 66 -6.81 -15.35 -5.97
C ARG A 66 -6.74 -15.83 -4.53
N VAL A 67 -7.44 -16.92 -4.24
CA VAL A 67 -7.41 -17.56 -2.92
C VAL A 67 -6.63 -18.86 -3.03
N GLN A 68 -5.64 -19.04 -2.17
CA GLN A 68 -4.91 -20.30 -1.98
C GLN A 68 -5.13 -20.77 -0.56
N CYS A 69 -5.40 -22.05 -0.40
CA CYS A 69 -5.54 -22.67 0.91
C CYS A 69 -4.56 -23.82 1.03
N ASP A 70 -3.83 -23.83 2.14
CA ASP A 70 -2.82 -24.80 2.48
C ASP A 70 -3.05 -25.29 3.92
N THR A 71 -2.39 -26.35 4.32
CA THR A 71 -2.44 -26.81 5.72
C THR A 71 -1.38 -26.07 6.53
N SER A 72 -1.81 -25.36 7.58
CA SER A 72 -0.91 -24.68 8.53
C SER A 72 0.02 -25.67 9.22
N SER A 73 1.11 -25.15 9.80
CA SER A 73 2.03 -25.91 10.66
C SER A 73 1.37 -26.57 11.89
N ILE A 74 0.14 -26.16 12.22
CA ILE A 74 -0.67 -26.65 13.35
C ILE A 74 -1.75 -27.65 12.87
N GLY A 75 -1.77 -28.01 11.58
CA GLY A 75 -2.75 -28.95 11.01
C GLY A 75 -4.12 -28.32 10.69
N LEU A 76 -4.24 -26.99 10.84
CA LEU A 76 -5.47 -26.25 10.56
C LEU A 76 -5.45 -25.63 9.15
N PRO A 77 -6.59 -25.51 8.45
CA PRO A 77 -6.65 -24.86 7.15
C PRO A 77 -6.22 -23.39 7.24
N HIS A 78 -5.16 -23.07 6.50
CA HIS A 78 -4.68 -21.72 6.24
C HIS A 78 -5.19 -21.28 4.88
N CYS A 79 -5.73 -20.08 4.76
CA CYS A 79 -6.05 -19.51 3.45
C CYS A 79 -5.46 -18.11 3.31
N MET A 80 -4.86 -17.85 2.16
CA MET A 80 -4.42 -16.54 1.71
C MET A 80 -5.24 -16.07 0.52
N ALA A 81 -5.93 -14.95 0.66
CA ALA A 81 -6.56 -14.21 -0.42
C ALA A 81 -5.63 -13.09 -0.87
N ARG A 82 -5.37 -13.00 -2.18
CA ARG A 82 -4.50 -11.99 -2.77
C ARG A 82 -5.17 -11.29 -3.95
N GLN A 83 -4.98 -9.98 -4.05
CA GLN A 83 -5.47 -9.19 -5.17
C GLN A 83 -4.50 -8.03 -5.44
N LYS A 84 -4.36 -7.64 -6.71
CA LYS A 84 -3.62 -6.41 -7.02
C LYS A 84 -4.42 -5.22 -6.52
N ALA A 85 -3.76 -4.26 -5.90
CA ALA A 85 -4.38 -3.04 -5.43
C ALA A 85 -3.47 -1.86 -5.75
N CYS A 86 -4.01 -0.78 -6.27
CA CYS A 86 -3.26 0.40 -6.72
C CYS A 86 -3.80 1.63 -6.00
N GLY A 87 -2.92 2.43 -5.39
CA GLY A 87 -3.24 3.72 -4.78
C GLY A 87 -2.82 4.88 -5.66
#